data_AF-A0A9D3M047-F1
#
_entry.id   AF-A0A9D3M047-F1
#
_cell.length_a   1.000
_cell.length_b   1.000
_cell.length_c   1.000
_cell.angle_alpha   90.00
_cell.angle_beta   90.00
_cell.angle_gamma   90.00
#
_symmetry.space_group_name_H-M   'P 1'
#
loop_
_entity.id
_entity.type
_entity.pdbx_description
1 polymer ?
#
loop_
_entity_poly.entity_id
_entity_poly.type
_entity_poly.pdbx_seq_one_letter_code
_entity_poly.pdbx_strand_id
1 'polypeptide(L)'
;MSELQKAVSDAERKAHEMISVERSKMERALAEAKRQASEDALTVINQQEDSSESCWNCGRKASETCSGCNTARYCGSFCQHKDWEKHHHVCGQGLQGMPGGSGVPQGAPSSSGAPPTHSESTPPAPLSLASQGAGGSSTSGSPKEASSSSASRSTTPATPALLDNASR
;
A
#
# COMPACT_ATOMS: atom_id res chain seq x y z
N MET A 1 -64.40 37.50 -22.42
CA MET A 1 -62.94 37.61 -22.68
C MET A 1 -62.12 37.63 -21.39
N SER A 2 -62.53 38.37 -20.35
CA SER A 2 -61.77 38.51 -19.09
C SER A 2 -61.60 37.21 -18.28
N GLU A 3 -62.58 36.31 -18.33
CA GLU A 3 -62.49 35.01 -17.63
C GLU A 3 -61.43 34.09 -18.25
N LEU A 4 -61.24 34.16 -19.56
CA LEU A 4 -60.23 33.39 -20.28
C LEU A 4 -58.82 33.88 -19.94
N GLN A 5 -58.60 35.20 -19.91
CA GLN A 5 -57.33 35.79 -19.47
C GLN A 5 -57.00 35.42 -18.01
N LYS A 6 -57.99 35.43 -17.12
CA LYS A 6 -57.79 35.03 -15.72
C LYS A 6 -57.36 33.55 -15.61
N ALA A 7 -58.00 32.66 -16.35
CA ALA A 7 -57.65 31.25 -16.38
C ALA A 7 -56.21 31.02 -16.90
N VAL A 8 -55.80 31.77 -17.94
CA VAL A 8 -54.44 31.71 -18.48
C VAL A 8 -53.41 32.17 -17.44
N SER A 9 -53.61 33.31 -16.79
CA SER A 9 -52.68 33.80 -15.77
C SER A 9 -52.58 32.86 -14.54
N ASP A 10 -53.68 32.20 -14.16
CA ASP A 10 -53.66 31.20 -13.09
C ASP A 10 -52.89 29.93 -13.50
N ALA A 11 -53.04 29.50 -14.75
CA ALA A 11 -52.28 28.38 -15.29
C ALA A 11 -50.78 28.69 -15.42
N GLU A 12 -50.43 29.89 -15.89
CA GLU A 12 -49.04 30.37 -15.97
C GLU A 12 -48.39 30.42 -14.59
N ARG A 13 -49.07 31.00 -13.61
CA ARG A 13 -48.59 31.06 -12.22
C ARG A 13 -48.36 29.67 -11.63
N LYS A 14 -49.31 28.75 -11.85
CA LYS A 14 -49.17 27.35 -11.39
C LYS A 14 -48.02 26.63 -12.09
N ALA A 15 -47.82 26.87 -13.39
CA ALA A 15 -46.69 26.33 -14.13
C ALA A 15 -45.35 26.84 -13.58
N HIS A 16 -45.24 28.14 -13.29
CA HIS A 16 -44.05 28.72 -12.69
C HIS A 16 -43.77 28.17 -11.29
N GLU A 17 -44.81 27.98 -10.48
CA GLU A 17 -44.68 27.36 -9.15
C GLU A 17 -44.16 25.92 -9.26
N MET A 18 -44.71 25.12 -10.18
CA MET A 18 -44.22 23.75 -10.42
C MET A 18 -42.76 23.73 -10.88
N ILE A 19 -42.36 24.64 -11.77
CA ILE A 19 -40.97 24.77 -12.23
C ILE A 19 -40.04 25.17 -11.08
N SER A 20 -40.48 26.10 -10.22
CA SER A 20 -39.71 26.54 -9.05
C SER A 20 -39.50 25.41 -8.05
N VAL A 21 -40.54 24.60 -7.79
CA VAL A 21 -40.47 23.44 -6.91
C VAL A 21 -39.51 22.39 -7.45
N GLU A 22 -39.62 22.03 -8.73
CA GLU A 22 -38.73 21.05 -9.36
C GLU A 22 -37.28 21.53 -9.38
N ARG A 23 -37.04 22.81 -9.70
CA ARG A 23 -35.70 23.40 -9.64
C ARG A 23 -35.13 23.35 -8.21
N SER A 24 -35.92 23.72 -7.20
CA SER A 24 -35.50 23.67 -5.80
C SER A 24 -35.20 22.23 -5.34
N LYS A 25 -35.96 21.26 -5.85
CA LYS A 25 -35.74 19.83 -5.57
C LYS A 25 -34.44 19.34 -6.21
N MET A 26 -34.19 19.70 -7.47
CA MET A 26 -32.93 19.39 -8.15
C MET A 26 -31.73 20.05 -7.47
N GLU A 27 -31.85 21.31 -7.08
CA GLU A 27 -30.78 22.04 -6.38
C GLU A 27 -30.44 21.38 -5.03
N ARG A 28 -31.46 20.97 -4.25
CA ARG A 28 -31.24 20.19 -3.03
C ARG A 28 -30.57 18.85 -3.31
N ALA A 29 -31.00 18.13 -4.36
CA ALA A 29 -30.39 16.86 -4.72
C ALA A 29 -28.92 17.03 -5.14
N LEU A 30 -28.59 18.10 -5.86
CA LEU A 30 -27.20 18.42 -6.23
C LEU A 30 -26.36 18.83 -5.01
N ALA A 31 -26.91 19.63 -4.11
CA ALA A 31 -26.24 19.99 -2.86
C ALA A 31 -25.96 18.75 -2.01
N GLU A 32 -26.92 17.83 -1.93
CA GLU A 32 -26.78 16.58 -1.18
C GLU A 32 -25.79 15.62 -1.84
N ALA A 33 -25.82 15.47 -3.17
CA ALA A 33 -24.84 14.69 -3.89
C ALA A 33 -23.41 15.24 -3.69
N LYS A 34 -23.26 16.57 -3.66
CA LYS A 34 -21.97 17.21 -3.37
C LYS A 34 -21.52 16.96 -1.93
N ARG A 35 -22.43 17.08 -0.95
CA ARG A 35 -22.15 16.75 0.46
C ARG A 35 -21.71 15.30 0.60
N GLN A 36 -22.47 14.38 -0.01
CA GLN A 36 -22.17 12.95 0.00
C GLN A 36 -20.82 12.65 -0.65
N ALA A 37 -20.50 13.28 -1.79
CA ALA A 37 -19.21 13.11 -2.44
C ALA A 37 -18.05 13.63 -1.57
N SER A 38 -18.24 14.73 -0.83
CA SER A 38 -17.22 15.22 0.10
C SER A 38 -17.06 14.32 1.33
N GLU A 39 -18.15 13.73 1.83
CA GLU A 39 -18.11 12.79 2.95
C GLU A 39 -17.46 11.47 2.54
N ASP A 40 -17.76 10.96 1.35
CA ASP A 40 -17.11 9.76 0.79
C ASP A 40 -15.61 9.97 0.54
N ALA A 41 -15.20 11.14 0.03
CA ALA A 41 -13.79 11.47 -0.10
C ALA A 41 -13.08 11.48 1.27
N LEU A 42 -13.72 11.99 2.31
CA LEU A 42 -13.15 12.03 3.65
C LEU A 42 -13.05 10.63 4.29
N THR A 43 -14.04 9.76 4.11
CA THR A 43 -13.99 8.38 4.62
C THR A 43 -12.91 7.56 3.92
N VAL A 44 -12.68 7.77 2.62
CA VAL A 44 -11.60 7.13 1.87
C VAL A 44 -10.22 7.58 2.40
N ILE A 45 -10.03 8.88 2.65
CA ILE A 45 -8.78 9.41 3.20
C ILE A 45 -8.50 8.83 4.59
N ASN A 46 -9.50 8.85 5.48
CA ASN A 46 -9.33 8.36 6.85
C ASN A 46 -9.01 6.86 6.88
N GLN A 47 -9.71 6.04 6.08
CA GLN A 47 -9.41 4.61 5.97
C GLN A 47 -8.02 4.32 5.40
N GLN A 48 -7.53 5.14 4.47
CA GLN A 48 -6.17 5.00 3.93
C GLN A 48 -5.12 5.26 5.00
N GLU A 49 -5.32 6.28 5.84
CA GLU A 49 -4.41 6.58 6.96
C GLU A 49 -4.39 5.42 7.97
N ASP A 50 -5.56 4.94 8.42
CA ASP A 50 -5.65 3.84 9.38
C ASP A 50 -5.04 2.52 8.87
N SER A 51 -5.18 2.23 7.57
CA SER A 51 -4.61 1.03 6.95
C SER A 51 -3.08 1.08 6.88
N SER A 52 -2.51 2.24 6.55
CA SER A 52 -1.05 2.46 6.44
C SER A 52 -0.34 2.57 7.80
N GLU A 53 -1.12 2.76 8.85
CA GLU A 53 -0.67 2.85 10.24
C GLU A 53 -1.08 1.61 11.05
N SER A 54 -1.33 0.46 10.44
CA SER A 54 -1.70 -0.76 11.19
C SER A 54 -0.46 -1.60 11.57
N CYS A 55 -0.44 -2.11 12.80
CA CYS A 55 0.65 -2.95 13.29
C CYS A 55 0.64 -4.32 12.61
N TRP A 56 1.75 -4.71 11.99
CA TRP A 56 1.86 -6.00 11.27
C TRP A 56 1.63 -7.23 12.17
N ASN A 57 1.97 -7.13 13.46
CA ASN A 57 1.80 -8.24 14.41
C ASN A 57 0.38 -8.34 15.01
N CYS A 58 -0.32 -7.21 15.23
CA CYS A 58 -1.57 -7.21 16.02
C CYS A 58 -2.72 -6.35 15.46
N GLY A 59 -2.52 -5.68 14.33
CA GLY A 59 -3.56 -4.88 13.65
C GLY A 59 -3.97 -3.57 14.31
N ARG A 60 -3.50 -3.26 15.53
CA ARG A 60 -3.75 -1.95 16.19
C ARG A 60 -2.93 -0.82 15.55
N LYS A 61 -3.33 0.43 15.78
CA LYS A 61 -2.59 1.63 15.33
C LYS A 61 -1.11 1.52 15.74
N ALA A 62 -0.25 1.59 14.75
CA ALA A 62 1.19 1.60 14.83
C ALA A 62 1.66 3.01 15.13
N SER A 63 2.61 3.12 16.04
CA SER A 63 3.24 4.39 16.43
C SER A 63 4.69 4.45 15.99
N GLU A 64 5.28 3.30 15.65
CA GLU A 64 6.68 3.15 15.35
C GLU A 64 6.87 2.37 14.05
N THR A 65 7.98 2.65 13.38
CA THR A 65 8.35 1.98 12.15
C THR A 65 9.66 1.23 12.38
N CYS A 66 9.83 0.08 11.72
CA CYS A 66 11.09 -0.65 11.74
C CYS A 66 12.26 0.24 11.30
N SER A 67 13.25 0.42 12.17
CA SER A 67 14.43 1.26 11.95
C SER A 67 15.35 0.77 10.81
N GLY A 68 15.26 -0.50 10.43
CA GLY A 68 16.08 -1.08 9.37
C GLY A 68 15.52 -0.91 7.95
N CYS A 69 14.20 -0.78 7.80
CA CYS A 69 13.56 -0.82 6.47
C CYS A 69 12.48 0.22 6.24
N ASN A 70 12.04 0.94 7.28
CA ASN A 70 10.96 1.93 7.26
C ASN A 70 9.60 1.45 6.68
N THR A 71 9.48 0.15 6.38
CA THR A 71 8.34 -0.43 5.67
C THR A 71 7.38 -1.12 6.63
N ALA A 72 7.90 -1.92 7.56
CA ALA A 72 7.07 -2.57 8.57
C ALA A 72 6.68 -1.59 9.70
N ARG A 73 5.42 -1.68 10.14
CA ARG A 73 4.81 -0.79 11.13
C ARG A 73 4.41 -1.57 12.39
N TYR A 74 4.69 -1.01 13.56
CA TYR A 74 4.41 -1.64 14.84
C TYR A 74 3.85 -0.64 15.87
N CYS A 75 2.98 -1.12 16.76
CA CYS A 75 2.45 -0.31 17.88
C CYS A 75 3.42 -0.21 19.07
N GLY A 76 4.67 -0.64 18.90
CA GLY A 76 5.68 -0.73 19.97
C GLY A 76 6.76 -1.75 19.63
N SER A 77 7.94 -1.59 20.23
CA SER A 77 9.10 -2.50 20.04
C SER A 77 8.77 -3.96 20.38
N PHE A 78 7.85 -4.21 21.31
CA PHE A 78 7.41 -5.57 21.64
C PHE A 78 6.82 -6.32 20.43
N CYS A 79 5.96 -5.65 19.65
CA CYS A 79 5.37 -6.25 18.45
C CYS A 79 6.41 -6.43 17.33
N GLN A 80 7.40 -5.53 17.25
CA GLN A 80 8.52 -5.67 16.32
C GLN A 80 9.34 -6.93 16.61
N HIS A 81 9.72 -7.16 17.86
CA HIS A 81 10.50 -8.35 18.22
C HIS A 81 9.71 -9.65 18.03
N LYS A 82 8.40 -9.64 18.29
CA LYS A 82 7.52 -10.82 18.11
C LYS A 82 7.42 -11.23 16.62
N ASP A 83 7.40 -10.25 15.73
CA ASP A 83 7.29 -10.45 14.27
C ASP A 83 8.65 -10.58 13.58
N TRP A 84 9.76 -10.35 14.30
CA TRP A 84 11.11 -10.33 13.75
C TRP A 84 11.46 -11.60 12.96
N GLU A 85 11.12 -12.78 13.48
CA GLU A 85 11.38 -14.06 12.79
C GLU A 85 10.69 -14.16 11.42
N LYS A 86 9.55 -13.49 11.23
CA LYS A 86 8.88 -13.40 9.92
C LYS A 86 9.40 -12.25 9.07
N HIS A 87 9.61 -11.08 9.68
CA HIS A 87 9.97 -9.85 8.97
C HIS A 87 11.45 -9.75 8.56
N HIS A 88 12.38 -10.36 9.31
CA HIS A 88 13.83 -10.13 9.10
C HIS A 88 14.33 -10.53 7.70
N HIS A 89 13.74 -11.56 7.08
CA HIS A 89 14.09 -11.98 5.72
C HIS A 89 13.74 -10.93 4.66
N VAL A 90 12.73 -10.09 4.92
CA VAL A 90 12.27 -9.02 4.00
C VAL A 90 12.66 -7.63 4.49
N CYS A 91 13.33 -7.53 5.64
CA CYS A 91 13.80 -6.27 6.21
C CYS A 91 14.93 -5.69 5.33
N GLY A 92 14.68 -4.53 4.71
CA GLY A 92 15.68 -3.77 3.94
C GLY A 92 15.52 -3.86 2.42
N GLN A 93 14.63 -4.71 1.92
CA GLN A 93 14.36 -4.84 0.48
C GLN A 93 13.61 -3.62 -0.12
N GLY A 94 13.02 -2.76 0.74
CA GLY A 94 12.20 -1.62 0.33
C GLY A 94 12.93 -0.30 0.04
N LEU A 95 14.24 -0.18 0.32
CA LEU A 95 14.97 1.10 0.19
C LEU A 95 15.70 1.31 -1.14
N GLN A 96 15.64 0.36 -2.09
CA GLN A 96 16.32 0.50 -3.39
C GLN A 96 15.61 1.48 -4.37
N GLY A 97 14.61 2.25 -3.91
CA GLY A 97 13.63 2.91 -4.77
C GLY A 97 13.57 4.44 -4.78
N MET A 98 14.52 5.19 -4.20
CA MET A 98 14.57 6.67 -4.31
C MET A 98 16.01 7.21 -4.36
N PRO A 99 16.48 7.84 -5.46
CA PRO A 99 17.78 8.50 -5.51
C PRO A 99 17.61 9.95 -5.04
N GLY A 100 18.16 10.28 -3.87
CA GLY A 100 18.20 11.65 -3.37
C GLY A 100 19.36 11.88 -2.42
N GLY A 101 20.40 12.55 -2.92
CA GLY A 101 21.31 13.33 -2.07
C GLY A 101 22.77 12.87 -1.98
N SER A 102 23.56 13.25 -2.99
CA SER A 102 24.89 13.87 -2.87
C SER A 102 25.98 13.25 -1.98
N GLY A 103 27.11 12.86 -2.61
CA GLY A 103 28.42 13.05 -1.97
C GLY A 103 29.55 12.04 -2.29
N VAL A 104 30.08 12.09 -3.52
CA VAL A 104 31.49 11.84 -3.91
C VAL A 104 32.12 10.43 -3.73
N PRO A 105 32.75 9.86 -4.78
CA PRO A 105 33.50 8.60 -4.71
C PRO A 105 35.02 8.83 -4.51
N GLN A 106 35.73 7.71 -4.29
CA GLN A 106 37.19 7.48 -4.38
C GLN A 106 38.03 7.58 -3.11
N GLY A 107 38.76 6.50 -2.82
CA GLY A 107 40.01 6.59 -2.07
C GLY A 107 40.46 5.36 -1.27
N ALA A 108 40.55 4.16 -1.86
CA ALA A 108 41.49 3.13 -1.41
C ALA A 108 42.01 2.41 -2.66
N PRO A 109 43.29 1.98 -2.76
CA PRO A 109 44.09 1.42 -1.67
C PRO A 109 45.58 1.86 -1.64
N SER A 110 46.27 1.71 -0.50
CA SER A 110 47.73 1.50 -0.46
C SER A 110 48.20 0.95 0.89
N SER A 111 48.48 -0.35 0.87
CA SER A 111 49.73 -1.05 1.22
C SER A 111 50.60 -0.63 2.42
N SER A 112 50.95 -1.68 3.18
CA SER A 112 52.25 -1.97 3.82
C SER A 112 52.41 -1.68 5.31
N GLY A 113 52.60 -2.75 6.10
CA GLY A 113 53.14 -2.69 7.47
C GLY A 113 52.99 -4.00 8.24
N ALA A 114 54.10 -4.72 8.39
CA ALA A 114 54.28 -6.08 8.95
C ALA A 114 53.90 -6.26 10.46
N PRO A 115 53.88 -7.50 10.99
CA PRO A 115 53.25 -7.87 12.27
C PRO A 115 54.19 -7.77 13.48
N PRO A 116 53.66 -7.70 14.72
CA PRO A 116 54.42 -8.05 15.91
C PRO A 116 54.10 -9.48 16.39
N THR A 117 55.18 -10.24 16.59
CA THR A 117 55.26 -11.52 17.27
C THR A 117 55.68 -11.33 18.73
N HIS A 118 55.01 -12.02 19.66
CA HIS A 118 55.47 -12.44 21.01
C HIS A 118 54.38 -13.35 21.62
N SER A 119 54.59 -14.67 21.74
CA SER A 119 55.13 -15.41 22.92
C SER A 119 54.31 -15.16 24.20
N GLU A 120 53.81 -16.11 25.00
CA GLU A 120 54.04 -17.55 25.22
C GLU A 120 52.97 -18.05 26.25
N SER A 121 52.90 -19.38 26.47
CA SER A 121 52.20 -20.14 27.54
C SER A 121 50.71 -20.38 27.31
N THR A 122 50.19 -21.60 27.13
CA THR A 122 50.38 -22.81 27.96
C THR A 122 49.67 -24.00 27.24
N PRO A 123 50.19 -25.24 27.23
CA PRO A 123 49.39 -26.43 26.89
C PRO A 123 48.86 -27.11 28.17
N PRO A 124 47.70 -27.80 28.09
CA PRO A 124 47.80 -29.26 28.19
C PRO A 124 46.90 -30.01 27.19
N ALA A 125 47.40 -31.15 26.72
CA ALA A 125 46.62 -32.24 26.13
C ALA A 125 46.57 -33.41 27.14
N PRO A 126 45.88 -34.53 26.85
CA PRO A 126 44.57 -34.76 26.25
C PRO A 126 43.67 -35.59 27.22
N LEU A 127 42.45 -35.98 26.79
CA LEU A 127 41.88 -37.35 26.89
C LEU A 127 40.35 -37.37 26.99
N SER A 128 39.78 -38.41 26.37
CA SER A 128 38.42 -38.97 26.48
C SER A 128 37.42 -38.47 25.43
N LEU A 129 37.19 -39.17 24.32
CA LEU A 129 36.60 -40.52 24.11
C LEU A 129 35.12 -40.41 23.73
N ALA A 130 34.88 -40.68 22.44
CA ALA A 130 33.72 -41.29 21.78
C ALA A 130 32.31 -40.80 22.14
N SER A 131 31.55 -40.41 21.10
CA SER A 131 30.48 -41.28 20.59
C SER A 131 29.67 -40.63 19.45
N GLN A 132 29.86 -41.18 18.24
CA GLN A 132 28.82 -41.61 17.30
C GLN A 132 27.79 -40.58 16.77
N GLY A 133 27.82 -40.41 15.45
CA GLY A 133 26.77 -39.76 14.66
C GLY A 133 27.15 -39.69 13.18
N ALA A 134 27.28 -40.83 12.53
CA ALA A 134 27.55 -40.94 11.10
C ALA A 134 26.25 -40.80 10.28
N GLY A 135 26.28 -39.92 9.28
CA GLY A 135 25.83 -40.18 7.90
C GLY A 135 24.34 -40.26 7.58
N GLY A 136 23.96 -39.61 6.47
CA GLY A 136 22.96 -40.18 5.55
C GLY A 136 21.80 -39.30 5.10
N SER A 137 22.08 -38.43 4.13
CA SER A 137 21.30 -38.06 2.93
C SER A 137 19.80 -38.40 2.78
N SER A 138 19.06 -37.35 2.37
CA SER A 138 18.11 -37.27 1.24
C SER A 138 16.80 -38.08 1.25
N THR A 139 15.66 -37.42 1.09
CA THR A 139 14.95 -37.24 -0.20
C THR A 139 13.57 -36.58 -0.03
N SER A 140 13.17 -35.93 -1.12
CA SER A 140 11.99 -35.11 -1.38
C SER A 140 10.63 -35.72 -1.04
N GLY A 141 9.71 -34.86 -0.59
CA GLY A 141 8.27 -35.08 -0.65
C GLY A 141 7.54 -33.79 -0.99
N SER A 142 7.14 -33.63 -2.26
CA SER A 142 6.15 -32.63 -2.69
C SER A 142 5.07 -33.34 -3.52
N PRO A 143 3.77 -33.15 -3.21
CA PRO A 143 2.69 -33.60 -4.06
C PRO A 143 2.52 -32.68 -5.27
N LYS A 144 2.23 -33.27 -6.43
CA LYS A 144 1.73 -32.57 -7.62
C LYS A 144 0.22 -32.52 -7.52
N GLU A 145 -0.35 -31.32 -7.49
CA GLU A 145 -1.76 -31.09 -7.80
C GLU A 145 -1.84 -30.09 -8.96
N ALA A 146 -2.63 -30.46 -9.95
CA ALA A 146 -2.87 -29.74 -11.18
C ALA A 146 -4.01 -28.73 -10.98
N SER A 147 -3.85 -27.50 -11.48
CA SER A 147 -4.98 -26.76 -12.06
C SER A 147 -4.55 -25.46 -12.74
N SER A 148 -4.86 -25.42 -14.04
CA SER A 148 -5.58 -24.34 -14.71
C SER A 148 -4.96 -22.94 -14.71
N SER A 149 -4.09 -22.69 -15.68
CA SER A 149 -3.78 -21.34 -16.17
C SER A 149 -4.95 -20.84 -17.04
N SER A 150 -5.81 -20.00 -16.47
CA SER A 150 -6.76 -19.20 -17.25
C SER A 150 -6.05 -18.03 -17.93
N ALA A 151 -6.50 -17.78 -19.16
CA ALA A 151 -5.93 -16.86 -20.13
C ALA A 151 -5.84 -15.40 -19.64
N SER A 152 -4.69 -14.79 -19.91
CA SER A 152 -4.51 -13.35 -19.94
C SER A 152 -5.46 -12.72 -20.97
N ARG A 153 -6.31 -11.79 -20.53
CA ARG A 153 -6.97 -10.82 -21.42
C ARG A 153 -6.79 -9.43 -20.84
N SER A 154 -5.76 -8.76 -21.34
CA SER A 154 -5.63 -7.31 -21.29
C SER A 154 -6.75 -6.69 -22.14
N THR A 155 -7.58 -5.86 -21.55
CA THR A 155 -8.51 -5.00 -22.29
C THR A 155 -8.49 -3.59 -21.69
N THR A 156 -7.82 -2.69 -22.40
CA THR A 156 -7.95 -1.23 -22.28
C THR A 156 -9.37 -0.80 -22.63
N PRO A 157 -10.01 0.12 -21.89
CA PRO A 157 -11.20 0.79 -22.38
C PRO A 157 -10.79 1.88 -23.39
N ALA A 158 -11.34 1.78 -24.60
CA ALA A 158 -11.19 2.75 -25.67
C ALA A 158 -12.09 3.98 -25.43
N THR A 159 -11.52 5.16 -25.63
CA THR A 159 -12.20 6.45 -25.70
C THR A 159 -13.15 6.49 -26.91
N PRO A 160 -14.45 6.83 -26.76
CA PRO A 160 -15.30 7.08 -27.93
C PRO A 160 -15.03 8.48 -28.49
N ALA A 161 -14.43 8.54 -29.67
CA ALA A 161 -14.44 9.73 -30.51
C ALA A 161 -15.87 9.94 -31.04
N LEU A 162 -16.50 11.04 -30.65
CA LEU A 162 -17.79 11.46 -31.18
C LEU A 162 -17.58 11.98 -32.61
N LEU A 163 -18.30 11.39 -33.56
CA LEU A 163 -18.38 11.82 -34.95
C LEU A 163 -19.09 13.18 -35.03
N ASP A 164 -18.42 14.19 -35.56
CA ASP A 164 -19.10 15.37 -36.11
C ASP A 164 -19.37 15.11 -37.60
N ASN A 165 -20.63 14.84 -37.90
CA ASN A 165 -21.19 14.92 -39.24
C ASN A 165 -22.51 15.69 -39.13
N ALA A 166 -22.45 17.00 -39.28
CA ALA A 166 -23.59 17.80 -39.67
C ALA A 166 -23.15 18.90 -40.65
N SER A 167 -23.28 18.53 -41.92
CA SER A 167 -23.31 19.38 -43.10
C SER A 167 -24.14 20.67 -42.89
N ARG A 168 -23.54 21.82 -43.23
CA ARG A 168 -24.09 22.83 -44.16
C ARG A 168 -23.10 23.97 -44.41
#